data_AF-A0A969GD13-F1
#
_entry.id   AF-A0A969GD13-F1
#
_cell.length_a   1.000
_cell.length_b   1.000
_cell.length_c   1.000
_cell.angle_alpha   90.00
_cell.angle_beta   90.00
_cell.angle_gamma   90.00
#
_symmetry.space_group_name_H-M   'P 1'
#
loop_
_entity.id
_entity.type
_entity.pdbx_description
1 polymer ?
#
loop_
_entity_poly.entity_id
_entity_poly.type
_entity_poly.pdbx_seq_one_letter_code
_entity_poly.pdbx_strand_id
1 'polypeptide(L)' 'MVVEQNGDFFTPPISCGLLAGTFREHLLESGKIKERVIYKDELSSFSKIYLINSLRKWVETKL' A
#
# COMPACT_ATOMS: atom_id res chain seq x y z
N MET A 1 -1.47 -3.59 -2.22
CA MET A 1 -0.83 -2.42 -2.86
C MET A 1 -0.48 -1.43 -1.77
N VAL A 2 0.67 -0.79 -1.88
CA VAL A 2 1.13 0.30 -1.02
C VAL A 2 1.62 1.43 -1.92
N VAL A 3 1.36 2.67 -1.58
CA VAL A 3 1.89 3.86 -2.27
C VAL A 3 2.80 4.63 -1.33
N GLU A 4 3.85 5.24 -1.88
CA GLU A 4 4.76 6.10 -1.15
C GLU A 4 4.45 7.57 -1.46
N GLN A 5 4.34 8.38 -0.40
CA GLN A 5 4.18 9.82 -0.49
C GLN A 5 5.02 10.49 0.59
N ASN A 6 5.98 11.34 0.19
CA ASN A 6 6.84 12.08 1.11
C ASN A 6 7.58 11.20 2.15
N GLY A 7 7.94 9.97 1.79
CA GLY A 7 8.59 9.00 2.67
C GLY A 7 7.63 8.24 3.62
N ASP A 8 6.34 8.57 3.62
CA ASP A 8 5.30 7.78 4.28
C ASP A 8 4.71 6.74 3.30
N PHE A 9 4.24 5.62 3.85
CA PHE A 9 3.64 4.53 3.08
C PHE A 9 2.17 4.34 3.43
N PHE A 10 1.31 4.27 2.41
CA PHE A 10 -0.13 4.17 2.56
C PHE A 10 -0.69 2.96 1.82
N THR A 11 -1.70 2.31 2.39
CA THR A 11 -2.47 1.25 1.73
C THR A 11 -3.97 1.55 1.85
N PRO A 12 -4.81 1.25 0.84
CA PRO A 12 -6.24 1.42 1.01
C PRO A 12 -6.79 0.46 2.07
N PRO A 13 -7.86 0.84 2.81
CA PRO A 13 -8.48 -0.02 3.80
C PRO A 13 -9.18 -1.22 3.15
N ILE A 14 -9.39 -2.30 3.90
CA ILE A 14 -10.06 -3.53 3.41
C ILE A 14 -11.47 -3.23 2.88
N SER A 15 -12.15 -2.23 3.46
CA SER A 15 -13.47 -1.75 3.02
C SER A 15 -13.52 -1.29 1.56
N CYS A 16 -12.37 -0.98 0.94
CA CYS A 16 -12.27 -0.68 -0.49
C CYS A 16 -12.35 -1.92 -1.41
N GLY A 17 -12.67 -3.11 -0.87
CA GLY A 17 -12.86 -4.34 -1.65
C GLY A 17 -11.57 -5.11 -1.93
N LEU A 18 -10.59 -5.02 -1.02
CA LEU A 18 -9.27 -5.63 -1.17
C LEU A 18 -9.02 -6.73 -0.13
N LEU A 19 -8.21 -7.72 -0.50
CA LEU A 19 -7.87 -8.83 0.38
C LEU A 19 -7.06 -8.35 1.59
N ALA A 20 -7.43 -8.85 2.77
CA ALA A 20 -6.70 -8.68 4.03
C ALA A 20 -5.44 -9.57 4.03
N GLY A 21 -4.42 -9.20 3.25
CA GLY A 21 -3.19 -10.00 3.15
C GLY A 21 -2.38 -10.00 4.44
N THR A 22 -1.88 -11.17 4.88
CA THR A 22 -1.08 -11.32 6.13
C THR A 22 0.13 -10.39 6.18
N PHE A 23 0.83 -10.20 5.05
CA PHE A 23 1.98 -9.29 5.02
C PHE A 23 1.58 -7.81 5.14
N ARG A 24 0.38 -7.44 4.66
CA ARG A 24 -0.18 -6.09 4.84
C ARG A 24 -0.48 -5.84 6.32
N GLU A 25 -1.11 -6.80 6.98
CA GLU A 25 -1.43 -6.71 8.42
C GLU A 25 -0.17 -6.54 9.27
N HIS A 26 0.85 -7.37 9.05
CA HIS A 26 2.15 -7.24 9.71
C HIS A 26 2.80 -5.85 9.52
N LEU A 27 2.68 -5.26 8.32
CA LEU A 27 3.21 -3.92 8.05
C LEU A 27 2.41 -2.81 8.76
N LEU A 28 1.10 -3.00 8.92
CA LEU A 28 0.24 -2.08 9.67
C LEU A 28 0.55 -2.16 11.17
N GLU A 29 0.65 -3.37 11.74
CA GLU A 29 0.98 -3.61 13.15
C GLU A 29 2.36 -3.06 13.53
N SER A 30 3.33 -3.19 12.62
CA SER A 30 4.69 -2.63 12.82
C SER A 30 4.78 -1.12 12.58
N GLY A 31 3.68 -0.45 12.20
CA GLY A 31 3.63 0.98 11.90
C GLY A 31 4.39 1.40 10.65
N LYS A 32 4.81 0.44 9.80
CA LYS A 32 5.55 0.71 8.56
C LYS A 32 4.68 1.31 7.47
N ILE A 33 3.40 0.97 7.47
CA ILE A 33 2.41 1.54 6.54
C ILE A 33 1.17 1.99 7.33
N LYS A 34 0.39 2.89 6.75
CA LYS A 34 -0.87 3.40 7.32
C LYS A 34 -2.04 3.16 6.37
N GLU A 35 -3.23 2.99 6.91
CA GLU A 35 -4.44 2.93 6.08
C GLU A 35 -4.87 4.34 5.65
N ARG A 36 -5.14 4.52 4.36
CA ARG A 36 -5.69 5.75 3.79
C ARG A 36 -6.45 5.42 2.51
N VAL A 37 -7.65 5.99 2.33
CA VAL A 37 -8.37 5.86 1.05
C VAL A 37 -7.52 6.53 -0.03
N ILE A 38 -7.32 5.83 -1.14
CA ILE A 38 -6.55 6.30 -2.29
C ILE A 38 -7.48 6.31 -3.49
N TYR A 39 -7.75 7.50 -4.02
CA TYR A 39 -8.54 7.68 -5.23
C TYR A 39 -7.70 7.43 -6.47
N LYS A 40 -8.35 7.08 -7.59
CA LYS A 40 -7.63 6.84 -8.85
C LYS A 40 -6.95 8.12 -9.36
N ASP A 41 -7.58 9.26 -9.17
CA ASP A 41 -7.12 10.54 -9.68
C ASP A 41 -5.84 11.04 -8.97
N GLU A 42 -5.58 10.60 -7.73
CA GLU A 42 -4.35 10.93 -7.00
C GLU A 42 -3.21 9.93 -7.28
N LEU A 43 -3.44 8.86 -8.05
CA LEU A 43 -2.41 7.84 -8.30
C LEU A 43 -1.15 8.42 -8.96
N SER A 44 -1.32 9.44 -9.82
CA SER A 44 -0.23 10.16 -10.49
C SER A 44 0.59 11.04 -9.54
N SER A 45 0.07 11.33 -8.35
CA SER A 45 0.74 12.18 -7.35
C SER A 45 1.67 11.41 -6.42
N PHE A 46 1.61 10.08 -6.42
CA PHE A 46 2.51 9.26 -5.60
C PHE A 46 3.88 9.10 -6.25
N SER A 47 4.91 9.09 -5.41
CA SER A 47 6.28 8.92 -5.89
C SER A 47 6.51 7.51 -6.40
N LYS A 48 5.98 6.50 -5.70
CA LYS A 48 6.15 5.08 -6.02
C LYS A 48 4.94 4.26 -5.62
N ILE A 49 4.78 3.13 -6.31
CA ILE A 49 3.74 2.16 -6.05
C ILE A 49 4.39 0.79 -5.86
N TYR A 50 3.88 0.05 -4.87
CA TYR A 50 4.36 -1.25 -4.49
C TYR A 50 3.22 -2.28 -4.47
N LEU A 51 3.47 -3.43 -5.08
CA LEU A 51 2.70 -4.63 -4.84
C LEU A 51 3.34 -5.37 -3.67
N ILE A 52 2.52 -5.68 -2.66
CA ILE A 52 2.96 -6.38 -1.47
C ILE A 52 2.23 -7.72 -1.35
N ASN A 53 2.98 -8.77 -1.02
CA ASN A 53 2.41 -10.06 -0.60
C ASN A 53 3.41 -10.83 0.28
N SER A 54 2.94 -11.90 0.92
CA SER A 54 3.75 -12.66 1.88
C SER A 54 4.94 -13.39 1.25
N LEU A 55 4.87 -13.74 -0.04
CA LEU A 55 5.89 -14.51 -0.76
C LEU A 55 6.99 -13.60 -1.32
N ARG A 56 6.60 -12.59 -2.10
CA ARG A 56 7.50 -11.68 -2.83
C ARG A 56 7.85 -10.40 -2.06
N LYS A 57 7.23 -10.19 -0.89
CA LYS A 57 7.41 -8.99 -0.06
C LYS A 57 7.09 -7.73 -0.87
N TRP A 58 8.02 -6.78 -0.96
CA TRP A 58 7.84 -5.51 -1.68
C TRP A 58 8.31 -5.64 -3.11
N VAL A 59 7.42 -5.36 -4.06
CA VAL A 59 7.73 -5.29 -5.48
C VAL A 59 7.30 -3.92 -6.00
N GLU A 60 8.27 -3.09 -6.39
CA GLU A 60 7.98 -1.81 -7.03
C GLU A 60 7.34 -2.04 -8.40
N THR A 61 6.29 -1.28 -8.70
CA THR A 61 5.58 -1.33 -9.98
C THR A 61 5.41 0.05 -10.57
N LYS A 62 5.31 0.08 -11.89
CA LYS A 62 4.82 1.24 -12.64
C LYS A 62 3.33 1.08 -12.89
N LEU A 63 2.61 2.20 -12.94
CA LEU A 63 1.24 2.27 -13.46
C LEU A 63 1.26 2.26 -14.99
#